data_AF-A0A966TZN2-F1
#
_entry.id   AF-A0A966TZN2-F1
#
_cell.length_a   1.000
_cell.length_b   1.000
_cell.length_c   1.000
_cell.angle_alpha   90.00
_cell.angle_beta   90.00
_cell.angle_gamma   90.00
#
_symmetry.space_group_name_H-M   'P 1'
#
loop_
_entity.id
_entity.type
_entity.pdbx_description
1 polymer ?
#
loop_
_entity_poly.entity_id
_entity_poly.type
_entity_poly.pdbx_seq_one_letter_code
_entity_poly.pdbx_strand_id
1 'polypeptide(L)'
;QDLPPKTEIMEPVEMEAGQRALYDGIRMAMHAKIKAAIAARGLARSGIVILDALLKLRQACCDPRLVKLTAAQKTRAGSAKLDRLMELLTVLLGEGRRVLVFSQFTSMLALIEARLGEAKIPHVLLTGDTRDRETPVRRFQAGEVPVFLISLKAGGVGLNLTAADTVIHYDPWWNPAAEDQATDRAHRIGQERQVFVHRLVTLGSIEEKMETLKDRKRALVATVLAAEHGGALGLTAADIEDLFAAA
;
A
#
# COMPACT_ATOMS: atom_id res chain seq x y z
N GLN A 1 -4.16 27.99 -15.80
CA GLN A 1 -2.86 27.48 -15.32
C GLN A 1 -2.97 25.97 -15.28
N ASP A 2 -2.06 25.29 -15.96
CA ASP A 2 -2.08 23.84 -16.10
C ASP A 2 -1.34 23.18 -14.94
N LEU A 3 -1.69 21.92 -14.65
CA LEU A 3 -0.99 21.12 -13.64
C LEU A 3 0.42 20.75 -14.13
N PRO A 4 1.42 20.63 -13.25
CA PRO A 4 2.77 20.21 -13.63
C PRO A 4 2.77 18.79 -14.24
N PRO A 5 3.84 18.35 -14.91
CA PRO A 5 3.94 16.96 -15.33
C PRO A 5 4.01 16.01 -14.13
N LYS A 6 3.34 14.85 -14.25
CA LYS A 6 3.41 13.73 -13.28
C LYS A 6 4.17 12.57 -13.92
N THR A 7 5.14 11.99 -13.21
CA THR A 7 5.84 10.78 -13.62
C THR A 7 5.55 9.65 -12.64
N GLU A 8 5.05 8.53 -13.15
CA GLU A 8 4.76 7.34 -12.35
C GLU A 8 5.85 6.30 -12.54
N ILE A 9 6.35 5.75 -11.44
CA ILE A 9 7.48 4.82 -11.38
C ILE A 9 7.04 3.61 -10.58
N MET A 10 7.14 2.42 -11.17
CA MET A 10 6.98 1.16 -10.45
C MET A 10 8.32 0.77 -9.85
N GLU A 11 8.35 0.61 -8.53
CA GLU A 11 9.50 0.18 -7.76
C GLU A 11 9.34 -1.31 -7.42
N PRO A 12 9.97 -2.22 -8.18
CA PRO A 12 9.87 -3.65 -7.94
C PRO A 12 10.58 -4.04 -6.64
N VAL A 13 9.96 -4.92 -5.86
CA VAL A 13 10.50 -5.41 -4.58
C VAL A 13 10.52 -6.94 -4.59
N GLU A 14 11.70 -7.51 -4.40
CA GLU A 14 11.86 -8.96 -4.24
C GLU A 14 11.83 -9.34 -2.76
N MET A 15 11.01 -10.33 -2.40
CA MET A 15 10.99 -10.85 -1.03
C MET A 15 12.26 -11.65 -0.74
N GLU A 16 12.83 -11.45 0.44
CA GLU A 16 13.86 -12.35 0.99
C GLU A 16 13.30 -13.76 1.25
N ALA A 17 14.18 -14.75 1.30
CA ALA A 17 13.80 -16.16 1.47
C ALA A 17 12.85 -16.41 2.66
N GLY A 18 13.08 -15.75 3.80
CA GLY A 18 12.22 -15.87 4.99
C GLY A 18 10.82 -15.30 4.77
N GLN A 19 10.73 -14.10 4.17
CA GLN A 19 9.45 -13.46 3.85
C GLN A 19 8.70 -14.24 2.76
N ARG A 20 9.42 -14.75 1.75
CA ARG A 20 8.86 -15.61 0.68
C ARG A 20 8.23 -16.87 1.24
N ALA A 21 8.94 -17.60 2.08
CA ALA A 21 8.44 -18.83 2.69
C ALA A 21 7.17 -18.58 3.52
N LEU A 22 7.13 -17.48 4.29
CA LEU A 22 5.93 -17.08 5.03
C LEU A 22 4.77 -16.76 4.09
N TYR A 23 5.03 -15.96 3.05
CA TYR A 23 4.03 -15.58 2.06
C TYR A 23 3.41 -16.79 1.37
N ASP A 24 4.23 -17.72 0.89
CA ASP A 24 3.75 -18.93 0.20
C ASP A 24 2.97 -19.86 1.14
N GLY A 25 3.42 -19.99 2.39
CA GLY A 25 2.67 -20.73 3.41
C GLY A 25 1.28 -20.14 3.65
N ILE A 26 1.17 -18.81 3.74
CA ILE A 26 -0.12 -18.11 3.86
C ILE A 26 -0.96 -18.32 2.60
N ARG A 27 -0.38 -18.17 1.40
CA ARG A 27 -1.08 -18.33 0.12
C ARG A 27 -1.68 -19.71 -0.02
N MET A 28 -0.89 -20.75 0.23
CA MET A 28 -1.35 -22.15 0.17
C MET A 28 -2.49 -22.41 1.15
N ALA A 29 -2.33 -22.00 2.42
CA ALA A 29 -3.34 -22.20 3.44
C ALA A 29 -4.65 -21.46 3.12
N MET A 30 -4.55 -20.21 2.63
CA MET A 30 -5.72 -19.41 2.27
C MET A 30 -6.40 -19.92 1.00
N HIS A 31 -5.65 -20.36 -0.01
CA HIS A 31 -6.21 -20.93 -1.23
C HIS A 31 -7.02 -22.20 -0.94
N ALA A 32 -6.49 -23.09 -0.09
CA ALA A 32 -7.22 -24.27 0.38
C ALA A 32 -8.52 -23.90 1.12
N LYS A 33 -8.46 -22.88 2.00
CA LYS A 33 -9.64 -22.38 2.73
C LYS A 33 -10.69 -21.78 1.80
N ILE A 34 -10.27 -21.06 0.75
CA ILE A 34 -11.16 -20.53 -0.28
C ILE A 34 -11.84 -21.66 -1.05
N LYS A 35 -11.07 -22.66 -1.54
CA LYS A 35 -11.62 -23.81 -2.27
C LYS A 35 -12.65 -24.57 -1.44
N ALA A 36 -12.36 -24.81 -0.16
CA ALA A 36 -13.30 -25.44 0.77
C ALA A 36 -14.57 -24.61 0.96
N ALA A 37 -14.45 -23.29 1.13
CA ALA A 37 -15.60 -22.40 1.29
C ALA A 37 -16.47 -22.36 0.02
N ILE A 38 -15.88 -22.31 -1.17
CA ILE A 38 -16.61 -22.33 -2.44
C ILE A 38 -17.34 -23.66 -2.62
N ALA A 39 -16.69 -24.79 -2.31
CA ALA A 39 -17.34 -26.11 -2.39
C ALA A 39 -18.53 -26.24 -1.42
N ALA A 40 -18.42 -25.67 -0.21
CA ALA A 40 -19.45 -25.80 0.82
C ALA A 40 -20.68 -24.89 0.62
N ARG A 41 -20.50 -23.67 0.12
CA ARG A 41 -21.57 -22.65 0.09
C ARG A 41 -21.65 -21.83 -1.20
N GLY A 42 -20.84 -22.17 -2.20
CA GLY A 42 -20.73 -21.45 -3.47
C GLY A 42 -19.90 -20.17 -3.37
N LEU A 43 -19.56 -19.64 -4.55
CA LEU A 43 -18.71 -18.46 -4.71
C LEU A 43 -19.35 -17.18 -4.15
N ALA A 44 -20.63 -16.94 -4.47
CA ALA A 44 -21.36 -15.74 -4.05
C ALA A 44 -21.40 -15.55 -2.53
N ARG A 45 -21.37 -16.64 -1.75
CA ARG A 45 -21.39 -16.62 -0.28
C ARG A 45 -20.01 -16.69 0.35
N SER A 46 -18.94 -16.76 -0.45
CA SER A 46 -17.56 -16.95 0.02
C SER A 46 -16.72 -15.67 0.06
N GLY A 47 -17.32 -14.51 -0.28
CA GLY A 47 -16.64 -13.22 -0.34
C GLY A 47 -15.80 -12.87 0.90
N ILE A 48 -16.35 -13.06 2.11
CA ILE A 48 -15.64 -12.76 3.37
C ILE A 48 -14.33 -13.55 3.50
N VAL A 49 -14.32 -14.83 3.10
CA VAL A 49 -13.12 -15.67 3.20
C VAL A 49 -12.07 -15.24 2.16
N ILE A 50 -12.51 -14.80 0.99
CA ILE A 50 -11.62 -14.31 -0.07
C ILE A 50 -11.01 -12.95 0.35
N LEU A 51 -11.81 -12.03 0.89
CA LEU A 51 -11.34 -10.74 1.41
C LEU A 51 -10.33 -10.93 2.55
N ASP A 52 -10.61 -11.85 3.47
CA ASP A 52 -9.69 -12.21 4.57
C ASP A 52 -8.35 -12.75 4.04
N ALA A 53 -8.38 -13.57 2.98
CA ALA A 53 -7.19 -14.09 2.34
C ALA A 53 -6.37 -13.00 1.63
N LEU A 54 -7.02 -12.15 0.83
CA LEU A 54 -6.39 -11.02 0.15
C LEU A 54 -5.73 -10.06 1.16
N LEU A 55 -6.44 -9.75 2.25
CA LEU A 55 -5.92 -8.91 3.32
C LEU A 55 -4.62 -9.50 3.91
N LYS A 56 -4.60 -10.79 4.26
CA LYS A 56 -3.41 -11.44 4.82
C LYS A 56 -2.24 -11.47 3.86
N LEU A 57 -2.48 -11.74 2.57
CA LEU A 57 -1.42 -11.74 1.56
C LEU A 57 -0.80 -10.37 1.37
N ARG A 58 -1.62 -9.31 1.31
CA ARG A 58 -1.11 -7.94 1.26
C ARG A 58 -0.30 -7.56 2.49
N GLN A 59 -0.78 -7.94 3.68
CA GLN A 59 -0.05 -7.72 4.92
C GLN A 59 1.33 -8.39 4.85
N ALA A 60 1.39 -9.63 4.35
CA ALA A 60 2.66 -10.35 4.16
C ALA A 60 3.59 -9.69 3.11
N CYS A 61 3.05 -9.05 2.06
CA CYS A 61 3.84 -8.23 1.14
C CYS A 61 4.40 -6.96 1.81
N CYS A 62 3.58 -6.29 2.61
CA CYS A 62 3.95 -5.05 3.28
C CYS A 62 5.05 -5.26 4.32
N ASP A 63 4.79 -6.16 5.27
CA ASP A 63 5.72 -6.54 6.33
C ASP A 63 5.19 -7.79 7.07
N PRO A 64 6.00 -8.84 7.27
CA PRO A 64 5.62 -10.05 8.00
C PRO A 64 4.93 -9.81 9.35
N ARG A 65 5.32 -8.75 10.08
CA ARG A 65 4.79 -8.41 11.41
C ARG A 65 3.33 -7.97 11.38
N LEU A 66 2.80 -7.58 10.22
CA LEU A 66 1.39 -7.21 10.08
C LEU A 66 0.45 -8.42 10.09
N VAL A 67 0.97 -9.60 9.75
CA VAL A 67 0.19 -10.82 9.73
C VAL A 67 0.02 -11.31 11.17
N LYS A 68 -1.21 -11.26 11.68
CA LYS A 68 -1.57 -11.77 13.03
C LYS A 68 -1.58 -13.29 13.09
N LEU A 69 -0.45 -13.92 12.78
CA LEU A 69 -0.21 -15.35 12.96
C LEU A 69 0.92 -15.53 13.97
N THR A 70 0.73 -16.41 14.94
CA THR A 70 1.74 -16.76 15.95
C THR A 70 3.05 -17.25 15.34
N ALA A 71 3.03 -17.80 14.12
CA ALA A 71 4.22 -18.15 13.35
C ALA A 71 4.95 -16.93 12.77
N ALA A 72 4.22 -15.94 12.26
CA ALA A 72 4.79 -14.70 11.70
C ALA A 72 5.52 -13.87 12.75
N GLN A 73 5.04 -13.89 14.00
CA GLN A 73 5.70 -13.25 15.14
C GLN A 73 7.01 -13.94 15.56
N LYS A 74 7.21 -15.23 15.21
CA LYS A 74 8.42 -16.00 15.55
C LYS A 74 9.47 -15.96 14.44
N THR A 75 9.05 -15.80 13.20
CA THR A 75 9.95 -15.55 12.08
C THR A 75 10.57 -14.16 12.21
N ARG A 76 11.88 -14.10 12.43
CA ARG A 76 12.71 -12.90 12.21
C ARG A 76 12.87 -12.60 10.70
N ALA A 77 11.82 -12.81 9.92
CA ALA A 77 11.86 -12.52 8.49
C ALA A 77 12.03 -11.01 8.32
N GLY A 78 12.96 -10.60 7.46
CA GLY A 78 13.14 -9.21 7.06
C GLY A 78 11.90 -8.66 6.36
N SER A 79 11.92 -7.36 6.08
CA SER A 79 10.82 -6.66 5.43
C SER A 79 11.35 -5.97 4.18
N ALA A 80 11.37 -6.72 3.07
CA ALA A 80 12.02 -6.28 1.84
C ALA A 80 11.50 -4.91 1.35
N LYS A 81 10.20 -4.68 1.50
CA LYS A 81 9.57 -3.43 1.08
C LYS A 81 9.93 -2.26 2.00
N LEU A 82 10.06 -2.51 3.30
CA LEU A 82 10.47 -1.49 4.27
C LEU A 82 11.93 -1.11 4.03
N ASP A 83 12.79 -2.08 3.74
CA ASP A 83 14.18 -1.82 3.41
C ASP A 83 14.31 -1.05 2.09
N ARG A 84 13.54 -1.44 1.06
CA ARG A 84 13.47 -0.68 -0.19
C ARG A 84 12.97 0.76 0.01
N LEU A 85 11.96 0.97 0.85
CA LEU A 85 11.49 2.31 1.19
C LEU A 85 12.61 3.14 1.81
N MET A 86 13.37 2.59 2.75
CA MET A 86 14.45 3.31 3.42
C MET A 86 15.59 3.66 2.47
N GLU A 87 15.95 2.77 1.55
CA GLU A 87 16.90 3.05 0.46
C GLU A 87 16.42 4.22 -0.41
N LEU A 88 15.17 4.14 -0.88
CA LEU A 88 14.58 5.15 -1.74
C LEU A 88 14.50 6.50 -1.03
N LEU A 89 14.06 6.53 0.23
CA LEU A 89 14.04 7.75 1.04
C LEU A 89 15.45 8.33 1.21
N THR A 90 16.47 7.49 1.43
CA THR A 90 17.85 7.98 1.56
C THR A 90 18.30 8.75 0.31
N VAL A 91 18.01 8.21 -0.88
CA VAL A 91 18.33 8.87 -2.15
C VAL A 91 17.52 10.17 -2.31
N LEU A 92 16.19 10.10 -2.20
CA LEU A 92 15.32 11.25 -2.43
C LEU A 92 15.61 12.41 -1.46
N LEU A 93 15.87 12.09 -0.19
CA LEU A 93 16.20 13.09 0.83
C LEU A 93 17.58 13.68 0.60
N GLY A 94 18.54 12.90 0.10
CA GLY A 94 19.85 13.39 -0.34
C GLY A 94 19.76 14.39 -1.49
N GLU A 95 18.74 14.27 -2.34
CA GLU A 95 18.41 15.24 -3.40
C GLU A 95 17.60 16.45 -2.89
N GLY A 96 17.29 16.52 -1.59
CA GLY A 96 16.50 17.60 -1.00
C GLY A 96 15.01 17.55 -1.35
N ARG A 97 14.49 16.38 -1.74
CA ARG A 97 13.07 16.18 -2.06
C ARG A 97 12.22 16.10 -0.79
N ARG A 98 10.95 16.46 -0.95
CA ARG A 98 9.94 16.34 0.10
C ARG A 98 8.92 15.27 -0.27
N VAL A 99 8.77 14.30 0.63
CA VAL A 99 8.16 13.01 0.31
C VAL A 99 6.90 12.78 1.13
N LEU A 100 5.80 12.46 0.45
CA LEU A 100 4.62 11.86 1.07
C LEU A 100 4.71 10.34 0.98
N VAL A 101 4.50 9.63 2.08
CA VAL A 101 4.44 8.17 2.11
C VAL A 101 3.05 7.74 2.54
N PHE A 102 2.35 7.03 1.65
CA PHE A 102 1.02 6.52 1.89
C PHE A 102 1.04 5.03 2.18
N SER A 103 0.23 4.62 3.16
CA SER A 103 -0.13 3.23 3.42
C SER A 103 -1.58 3.16 3.88
N GLN A 104 -2.29 2.10 3.52
CA GLN A 104 -3.62 1.84 4.07
C GLN A 104 -3.57 1.24 5.48
N PHE A 105 -2.43 0.67 5.88
CA PHE A 105 -2.26 -0.01 7.15
C PHE A 105 -1.61 0.92 8.16
N THR A 106 -2.38 1.45 9.12
CA THR A 106 -1.82 2.31 10.19
C THR A 106 -0.73 1.60 11.00
N SER A 107 -0.84 0.28 11.17
CA SER A 107 0.21 -0.55 11.76
C SER A 107 1.50 -0.56 10.92
N MET A 108 1.41 -0.45 9.59
CA MET A 108 2.59 -0.32 8.73
C MET A 108 3.23 1.06 8.88
N LEU A 109 2.41 2.12 8.95
CA LEU A 109 2.91 3.47 9.21
C LEU A 109 3.69 3.53 10.53
N ALA A 110 3.24 2.84 11.58
CA ALA A 110 3.97 2.75 12.84
C ALA A 110 5.34 2.03 12.69
N LEU A 111 5.42 1.00 11.85
CA LEU A 111 6.69 0.32 11.56
C LEU A 111 7.65 1.20 10.75
N ILE A 112 7.11 1.98 9.79
CA ILE A 112 7.88 2.97 9.03
C ILE A 112 8.38 4.07 9.97
N GLU A 113 7.51 4.59 10.83
CA GLU A 113 7.83 5.63 11.82
C GLU A 113 9.00 5.20 12.72
N ALA A 114 8.98 3.96 13.22
CA ALA A 114 10.08 3.40 14.00
C ALA A 114 11.41 3.38 13.23
N ARG A 115 11.40 2.93 11.96
CA ARG A 115 12.60 2.92 11.11
C ARG A 115 13.13 4.31 10.78
N LEU A 116 12.23 5.28 10.56
CA LEU A 116 12.62 6.68 10.38
C LEU A 116 13.25 7.25 11.66
N GLY A 117 12.72 6.89 12.83
CA GLY A 117 13.29 7.27 14.13
C GLY A 117 14.69 6.72 14.34
N GLU A 118 14.92 5.44 14.04
CA GLU A 118 16.24 4.80 14.09
C GLU A 118 17.25 5.49 13.15
N ALA A 119 16.81 5.84 11.94
CA ALA A 119 17.60 6.57 10.96
C ALA A 119 17.72 8.08 11.23
N LYS A 120 17.08 8.59 12.30
CA LYS A 120 17.01 10.01 12.66
C LYS A 120 16.45 10.91 11.54
N ILE A 121 15.52 10.38 10.74
CA ILE A 121 14.85 11.13 9.68
C ILE A 121 13.64 11.86 10.29
N PRO A 122 13.62 13.22 10.29
CA PRO A 122 12.48 13.97 10.80
C PRO A 122 11.24 13.71 9.96
N HIS A 123 10.09 13.54 10.62
CA HIS A 123 8.84 13.24 9.93
C HIS A 123 7.63 13.71 10.75
N VAL A 124 6.47 13.66 10.12
CA VAL A 124 5.15 13.81 10.75
C VAL A 124 4.22 12.71 10.28
N LEU A 125 3.19 12.41 11.09
CA LEU A 125 2.21 11.35 10.83
C LEU A 125 0.79 11.92 10.88
N LEU A 126 -0.04 11.51 9.92
CA LEU A 126 -1.48 11.79 9.90
C LEU A 126 -2.28 10.50 9.67
N THR A 127 -3.05 10.12 10.69
CA THR A 127 -3.97 8.98 10.63
C THR A 127 -5.41 9.42 10.91
N GLY A 128 -6.35 8.48 10.84
CA GLY A 128 -7.75 8.74 11.21
C GLY A 128 -7.91 9.13 12.70
N ASP A 129 -6.97 8.72 13.54
CA ASP A 129 -6.99 8.98 14.99
C ASP A 129 -6.30 10.30 15.36
N THR A 130 -5.69 10.99 14.40
CA THR A 130 -5.02 12.27 14.62
C THR A 130 -6.05 13.37 14.92
N ARG A 131 -6.05 13.88 16.16
CA ARG A 131 -6.92 14.98 16.60
C ARG A 131 -6.47 16.33 16.05
N ASP A 132 -5.21 16.70 16.26
CA ASP A 132 -4.62 17.91 15.68
C ASP A 132 -4.04 17.60 14.30
N ARG A 133 -4.84 17.88 13.28
CA ARG A 133 -4.45 17.66 11.88
C ARG A 133 -3.68 18.83 11.29
N GLU A 134 -3.80 20.03 11.86
CA GLU A 134 -3.20 21.25 11.31
C GLU A 134 -1.71 21.31 11.58
N THR A 135 -1.28 20.95 12.79
CA THR A 135 0.14 20.96 13.15
C THR A 135 1.04 20.11 12.23
N PRO A 136 0.77 18.82 11.96
CA PRO A 136 1.63 18.04 11.07
C PRO A 136 1.66 18.61 9.65
N VAL A 137 0.52 19.11 9.14
CA VAL A 137 0.44 19.75 7.82
C VAL A 137 1.29 21.01 7.77
N ARG A 138 1.16 21.90 8.76
CA ARG A 138 1.92 23.15 8.85
C ARG A 138 3.42 22.88 8.87
N ARG A 139 3.87 21.94 9.72
CA ARG A 139 5.30 21.60 9.84
C ARG A 139 5.90 21.09 8.53
N PHE A 140 5.17 20.22 7.83
CA PHE A 140 5.61 19.73 6.52
C PHE A 140 5.62 20.84 5.45
N GLN A 141 4.56 21.64 5.37
CA GLN A 141 4.44 22.73 4.40
C GLN A 141 5.48 23.85 4.64
N ALA A 142 5.86 24.09 5.89
CA ALA A 142 6.93 25.01 6.27
C ALA A 142 8.34 24.45 5.98
N GLY A 143 8.46 23.18 5.60
CA GLY A 143 9.74 22.53 5.34
C GLY A 143 10.53 22.13 6.59
N GLU A 144 9.88 22.08 7.77
CA GLU A 144 10.54 21.67 9.02
C GLU A 144 10.90 20.18 9.03
N VAL A 145 10.16 19.37 8.27
CA VAL A 145 10.37 17.92 8.15
C VAL A 145 10.23 17.49 6.69
N PRO A 146 11.08 16.58 6.20
CA PRO A 146 11.07 16.20 4.79
C PRO A 146 10.13 15.04 4.45
N VAL A 147 9.62 14.29 5.44
CA VAL A 147 8.73 13.13 5.23
C VAL A 147 7.39 13.32 5.95
N PHE A 148 6.29 13.03 5.23
CA PHE A 148 4.94 12.99 5.80
C PHE A 148 4.33 11.60 5.59
N LEU A 149 4.13 10.87 6.68
CA LEU A 149 3.41 9.59 6.70
C LEU A 149 1.90 9.85 6.76
N ILE A 150 1.13 9.28 5.84
CA ILE A 150 -0.32 9.51 5.75
C ILE A 150 -1.06 8.19 5.60
N SER A 151 -2.03 7.94 6.47
CA SER A 151 -2.96 6.84 6.25
C SER A 151 -3.94 7.20 5.16
N LEU A 152 -4.22 6.25 4.28
CA LEU A 152 -5.05 6.48 3.10
C LEU A 152 -6.47 6.98 3.43
N LYS A 153 -7.07 6.46 4.51
CA LYS A 153 -8.37 6.95 5.03
C LYS A 153 -8.32 8.39 5.54
N ALA A 154 -7.20 8.82 6.12
CA ALA A 154 -7.02 10.20 6.58
C ALA A 154 -6.70 11.16 5.43
N GLY A 155 -6.14 10.65 4.32
CA GLY A 155 -5.86 11.39 3.09
C GLY A 155 -7.09 11.78 2.26
N GLY A 156 -8.26 11.20 2.55
CA GLY A 156 -9.54 11.54 1.89
C GLY A 156 -10.10 12.92 2.26
N VAL A 157 -9.57 13.56 3.31
CA VAL A 157 -9.97 14.91 3.74
C VAL A 157 -9.13 15.96 3.01
N GLY A 158 -9.70 17.13 2.70
CA GLY A 158 -9.19 18.22 1.84
C GLY A 158 -7.78 18.82 2.09
N LEU A 159 -6.74 18.01 2.32
CA LEU A 159 -5.37 18.46 2.61
C LEU A 159 -4.72 19.08 1.37
N ASN A 160 -3.99 20.17 1.58
CA ASN A 160 -3.16 20.82 0.56
C ASN A 160 -1.69 20.60 0.93
N LEU A 161 -0.94 19.82 0.14
CA LEU A 161 0.42 19.38 0.46
C LEU A 161 1.41 19.71 -0.66
N THR A 162 1.32 20.93 -1.20
CA THR A 162 2.13 21.44 -2.32
C THR A 162 3.62 21.53 -2.03
N ALA A 163 4.10 21.43 -0.79
CA ALA A 163 5.53 21.34 -0.51
C ALA A 163 6.14 20.01 -0.97
N ALA A 164 5.33 18.97 -1.18
CA ALA A 164 5.76 17.68 -1.70
C ALA A 164 5.94 17.71 -3.21
N ASP A 165 7.08 17.18 -3.68
CA ASP A 165 7.35 16.91 -5.09
C ASP A 165 7.45 15.40 -5.38
N THR A 166 7.36 14.57 -4.34
CA THR A 166 7.46 13.12 -4.45
C THR A 166 6.41 12.43 -3.58
N VAL A 167 5.74 11.43 -4.15
CA VAL A 167 4.74 10.58 -3.49
C VAL A 167 5.20 9.14 -3.59
N ILE A 168 5.13 8.40 -2.47
CA ILE A 168 5.39 6.97 -2.42
C ILE A 168 4.13 6.27 -1.94
N HIS A 169 3.57 5.41 -2.77
CA HIS A 169 2.54 4.43 -2.37
C HIS A 169 3.25 3.16 -1.90
N TYR A 170 3.26 2.93 -0.59
CA TYR A 170 3.91 1.77 0.00
C TYR A 170 3.17 0.48 -0.37
N ASP A 171 1.86 0.47 -0.19
CA ASP A 171 1.00 -0.64 -0.58
C ASP A 171 0.06 -0.21 -1.69
N PRO A 172 0.27 -0.69 -2.94
CA PRO A 172 -0.59 -0.38 -4.06
C PRO A 172 -2.03 -0.68 -3.69
N TRP A 173 -2.89 0.30 -3.94
CA TRP A 173 -4.30 0.17 -3.67
C TRP A 173 -5.00 -0.30 -4.92
N TRP A 174 -5.97 -1.18 -4.74
CA TRP A 174 -6.78 -1.65 -5.85
C TRP A 174 -7.51 -0.48 -6.52
N ASN A 175 -7.98 0.52 -5.77
CA ASN A 175 -8.74 1.65 -6.30
C ASN A 175 -7.84 2.71 -6.95
N PRO A 176 -7.79 2.81 -8.29
CA PRO A 176 -6.99 3.83 -8.95
C PRO A 176 -7.45 5.23 -8.55
N ALA A 177 -8.76 5.45 -8.40
CA ALA A 177 -9.32 6.75 -8.06
C ALA A 177 -8.85 7.28 -6.70
N ALA A 178 -8.48 6.38 -5.79
CA ALA A 178 -8.14 6.77 -4.44
C ALA A 178 -6.62 6.81 -4.22
N GLU A 179 -5.83 6.13 -5.07
CA GLU A 179 -4.41 6.49 -5.30
C GLU A 179 -4.29 7.85 -6.00
N ASP A 180 -5.10 8.09 -7.03
CA ASP A 180 -5.16 9.36 -7.75
C ASP A 180 -5.54 10.47 -6.78
N GLN A 181 -6.58 10.29 -5.95
CA GLN A 181 -6.94 11.27 -4.93
C GLN A 181 -5.81 11.56 -3.92
N ALA A 182 -5.00 10.56 -3.55
CA ALA A 182 -3.85 10.73 -2.67
C ALA A 182 -2.70 11.46 -3.38
N THR A 183 -2.48 11.16 -4.65
CA THR A 183 -1.48 11.78 -5.53
C THR A 183 -1.82 13.24 -5.86
N ASP A 184 -3.09 13.51 -6.15
CA ASP A 184 -3.67 14.84 -6.43
C ASP A 184 -3.56 15.81 -5.24
N ARG A 185 -3.04 15.37 -4.08
CA ARG A 185 -2.73 16.24 -2.93
C ARG A 185 -1.38 16.92 -3.05
N ALA A 186 -0.42 16.25 -3.68
CA ALA A 186 0.87 16.82 -4.07
C ALA A 186 0.79 17.50 -5.44
N HIS A 187 -0.06 16.95 -6.32
CA HIS A 187 -0.26 17.42 -7.70
C HIS A 187 -1.45 18.40 -7.78
N ARG A 188 -1.23 19.67 -7.42
CA ARG A 188 -2.25 20.72 -7.46
C ARG A 188 -1.83 21.94 -8.27
N ILE A 189 -2.84 22.71 -8.69
CA ILE A 189 -2.68 24.03 -9.30
C ILE A 189 -1.89 24.92 -8.32
N GLY A 190 -0.78 25.50 -8.80
CA GLY A 190 0.19 26.25 -7.98
C GLY A 190 1.46 25.47 -7.61
N GLN A 191 1.55 24.18 -7.98
CA GLN A 191 2.80 23.43 -7.94
C GLN A 191 3.63 23.71 -9.20
N GLU A 192 4.85 24.20 -9.05
CA GLU A 192 5.77 24.47 -10.17
C GLU A 192 6.72 23.30 -10.46
N ARG A 193 6.87 22.37 -9.51
CA ARG A 193 7.80 21.23 -9.62
C ARG A 193 7.10 20.01 -10.21
N GLN A 194 7.82 19.26 -11.04
CA GLN A 194 7.40 17.94 -11.51
C GLN A 194 7.16 17.01 -10.31
N VAL A 195 6.02 16.31 -10.31
CA VAL A 195 5.66 15.39 -9.23
C VAL A 195 6.01 13.95 -9.64
N PHE A 196 6.75 13.27 -8.78
CA PHE A 196 7.14 11.87 -8.97
C PHE A 196 6.29 10.97 -8.07
N VAL A 197 5.78 9.87 -8.63
CA VAL A 197 4.92 8.92 -7.93
C VAL A 197 5.55 7.55 -8.00
N HIS A 198 6.11 7.10 -6.90
CA HIS A 198 6.69 5.77 -6.76
C HIS A 198 5.65 4.80 -6.20
N ARG A 199 5.49 3.63 -6.81
CA ARG A 199 4.63 2.55 -6.31
C ARG A 199 5.48 1.33 -5.99
N LEU A 200 5.55 0.96 -4.72
CA LEU A 200 6.30 -0.23 -4.29
C LEU A 200 5.48 -1.49 -4.53
N VAL A 201 5.90 -2.34 -5.47
CA VAL A 201 5.18 -3.56 -5.86
C VAL A 201 6.04 -4.77 -5.56
N THR A 202 5.53 -5.68 -4.72
CA THR A 202 6.24 -6.92 -4.44
C THR A 202 6.06 -7.94 -5.56
N LEU A 203 7.17 -8.36 -6.16
CA LEU A 203 7.21 -9.32 -7.28
C LEU A 203 6.79 -10.74 -6.84
N GLY A 204 6.22 -11.50 -7.76
CA GLY A 204 5.75 -12.86 -7.51
C GLY A 204 4.72 -12.91 -6.37
N SER A 205 3.85 -11.90 -6.29
CA SER A 205 2.91 -11.74 -5.19
C SER A 205 1.52 -11.31 -5.65
N ILE A 206 0.60 -11.22 -4.68
CA ILE A 206 -0.76 -10.75 -4.92
C ILE A 206 -0.76 -9.32 -5.46
N GLU A 207 0.22 -8.49 -5.11
CA GLU A 207 0.29 -7.11 -5.58
C GLU A 207 0.56 -7.07 -7.08
N GLU A 208 1.56 -7.79 -7.58
CA GLU A 208 1.88 -7.88 -9.01
C GLU A 208 0.72 -8.50 -9.83
N LYS A 209 0.09 -9.57 -9.30
CA LYS A 209 -1.09 -10.17 -9.94
C LYS A 209 -2.26 -9.19 -9.99
N MET A 210 -2.44 -8.37 -8.96
CA MET A 210 -3.48 -7.35 -8.92
C MET A 210 -3.20 -6.20 -9.89
N GLU A 211 -1.94 -5.76 -10.05
CA GLU A 211 -1.58 -4.81 -11.11
C GLU A 211 -1.91 -5.35 -12.50
N THR A 212 -1.55 -6.62 -12.76
CA THR A 212 -1.91 -7.30 -14.02
C THR A 212 -3.43 -7.37 -14.22
N LEU A 213 -4.19 -7.61 -13.14
CA LEU A 213 -5.65 -7.66 -13.19
C LEU A 213 -6.27 -6.28 -13.44
N LYS A 214 -5.71 -5.21 -12.85
CA LYS A 214 -6.14 -3.82 -13.10
C LYS A 214 -6.03 -3.47 -14.58
N ASP A 215 -4.91 -3.83 -15.21
CA ASP A 215 -4.66 -3.57 -16.63
C ASP A 215 -5.63 -4.34 -17.54
N ARG A 216 -5.94 -5.59 -17.18
CA ARG A 216 -6.86 -6.43 -17.96
C ARG A 216 -8.33 -6.05 -17.80
N LYS A 217 -8.76 -5.62 -16.60
CA LYS A 217 -10.18 -5.46 -16.29
C LYS A 217 -10.47 -4.44 -15.18
N ARG A 218 -10.37 -3.15 -15.51
CA ARG A 218 -10.74 -2.01 -14.63
C ARG A 218 -12.11 -2.18 -13.93
N ALA A 219 -13.08 -2.84 -14.57
CA ALA A 219 -14.39 -3.10 -13.98
C ALA A 219 -14.37 -4.12 -12.82
N LEU A 220 -13.46 -5.10 -12.79
CA LEU A 220 -13.33 -6.06 -11.68
C LEU A 220 -12.74 -5.42 -10.43
N VAL A 221 -11.83 -4.48 -10.63
CA VAL A 221 -11.22 -3.72 -9.54
C VAL A 221 -12.29 -2.96 -8.77
N ALA A 222 -13.24 -2.33 -9.49
CA ALA A 222 -14.38 -1.65 -8.90
C ALA A 222 -15.28 -2.59 -8.07
N THR A 223 -15.44 -3.86 -8.46
CA THR A 223 -16.29 -4.81 -7.71
C THR A 223 -15.61 -5.37 -6.47
N VAL A 224 -14.29 -5.62 -6.51
CA VAL A 224 -13.53 -5.99 -5.29
C VAL A 224 -13.63 -4.90 -4.22
N LEU A 225 -13.57 -3.63 -4.64
CA LEU A 225 -13.73 -2.46 -3.77
C LEU A 225 -15.14 -2.31 -3.20
N ALA A 226 -16.16 -2.56 -4.03
CA ALA A 226 -17.53 -2.60 -3.56
C ALA A 226 -17.70 -3.65 -2.46
N ALA A 227 -16.99 -4.78 -2.56
CA ALA A 227 -17.06 -5.83 -1.56
C ALA A 227 -16.37 -5.52 -0.23
N GLU A 228 -15.33 -4.67 -0.21
CA GLU A 228 -14.80 -4.11 1.05
C GLU A 228 -15.86 -3.27 1.80
N HIS A 229 -16.89 -2.80 1.09
CA HIS A 229 -18.04 -2.05 1.62
C HIS A 229 -19.35 -2.87 1.65
N GLY A 230 -19.27 -4.20 1.58
CA GLY A 230 -20.42 -5.10 1.69
C GLY A 230 -21.10 -5.47 0.36
N GLY A 231 -20.56 -5.05 -0.77
CA GLY A 231 -20.98 -5.45 -2.12
C GLY A 231 -20.49 -6.86 -2.54
N ALA A 232 -20.90 -7.29 -3.74
CA ALA A 232 -20.44 -8.56 -4.30
C ALA A 232 -19.03 -8.44 -4.91
N LEU A 233 -18.17 -9.43 -4.67
CA LEU A 233 -16.75 -9.45 -5.08
C LEU A 233 -16.55 -9.31 -6.61
N GLY A 234 -17.55 -9.68 -7.41
CA GLY A 234 -17.51 -9.69 -8.89
C GLY A 234 -16.44 -10.58 -9.53
N LEU A 235 -15.57 -11.21 -8.73
CA LEU A 235 -14.55 -12.16 -9.18
C LEU A 235 -15.19 -13.49 -9.59
N THR A 236 -14.69 -14.05 -10.69
CA THR A 236 -15.01 -15.40 -11.15
C THR A 236 -14.13 -16.44 -10.46
N ALA A 237 -14.47 -17.72 -10.61
CA ALA A 237 -13.62 -18.80 -10.12
C ALA A 237 -12.23 -18.82 -10.80
N ALA A 238 -12.16 -18.44 -12.08
CA ALA A 238 -10.89 -18.32 -12.81
C ALA A 238 -10.03 -17.18 -12.25
N ASP A 239 -10.63 -16.01 -11.98
CA ASP A 239 -9.89 -14.89 -11.38
C ASP A 239 -9.29 -15.28 -10.01
N ILE A 240 -10.03 -16.06 -9.22
CA ILE A 240 -9.54 -16.56 -7.92
C ILE A 240 -8.40 -17.56 -8.12
N GLU A 241 -8.49 -18.46 -9.09
CA GLU A 241 -7.40 -19.40 -9.33
C GLU A 241 -6.14 -18.66 -9.77
N ASP A 242 -6.27 -17.68 -10.67
CA ASP A 242 -5.14 -16.87 -11.15
C ASP A 242 -4.48 -16.05 -10.03
N LEU A 243 -5.28 -15.42 -9.16
CA LEU A 243 -4.81 -14.61 -8.03
C LEU A 243 -4.04 -15.43 -6.99
N PHE A 244 -4.43 -16.69 -6.78
CA PHE A 244 -3.86 -17.55 -5.74
C PHE A 244 -2.93 -18.64 -6.28
N ALA A 245 -2.78 -18.77 -7.60
CA ALA A 245 -1.81 -19.65 -8.22
C ALA A 245 -0.38 -19.32 -7.75
N ALA A 246 0.48 -20.34 -7.79
CA ALA A 246 1.91 -20.13 -7.56
C ALA A 246 2.47 -19.12 -8.58
N ALA A 247 3.53 -18.41 -8.18
CA ALA A 247 4.32 -17.57 -9.08
C ALA A 247 5.17 -18.47 -9.99
#